data_AF-A0AAJ4R9S4-F1
#
_entry.id   AF-A0AAJ4R9S4-F1
#
_cell.length_a   1.000
_cell.length_b   1.000
_cell.length_c   1.000
_cell.angle_alpha   90.00
_cell.angle_beta   90.00
_cell.angle_gamma   90.00
#
_symmetry.space_group_name_H-M   'P 1'
#
loop_
_entity.id
_entity.type
_entity.pdbx_description
1 polymer ?
#
loop_
_entity_poly.entity_id
_entity_poly.type
_entity_poly.pdbx_seq_one_letter_code
_entity_poly.pdbx_strand_id
1 'polypeptide(L)'
;MSAQRQLPPIIDFGSVLDRVENRTDDADAHGYIDEIREGLDELAARDPDSRETQIQELEHLIDSLLMYVDDDAEMWAKTIQNRFANYRHARRESSRTLHVANGRLERDGETADVETTGEATLHGQLINNGERSDAMISLAFYDEYDRAIWKVESREFEVGPGEKRDLELNVYIPEGASYYAIAALEPADPATVADEAPTPGKDNVGEDTSYVDFS
;
A
#
# COMPACT_ATOMS: atom_id res chain seq x y z
N MET A 1 -20.56 -8.03 -7.11
CA MET A 1 -19.38 -8.88 -7.31
C MET A 1 -18.34 -8.02 -8.00
N SER A 2 -17.48 -7.36 -7.21
CA SER A 2 -16.41 -6.54 -7.76
C SER A 2 -15.39 -7.47 -8.42
N ALA A 3 -15.11 -7.27 -9.70
CA ALA A 3 -13.95 -7.90 -10.31
C ALA A 3 -12.72 -7.52 -9.46
N GLN A 4 -11.88 -8.48 -9.08
CA GLN A 4 -10.64 -8.18 -8.36
C GLN A 4 -9.79 -7.27 -9.25
N ARG A 5 -9.80 -5.98 -8.93
CA ARG A 5 -8.93 -5.01 -9.59
C ARG A 5 -7.50 -5.37 -9.21
N GLN A 6 -6.60 -5.44 -10.17
CA GLN A 6 -5.16 -5.62 -9.91
C GLN A 6 -4.55 -4.29 -9.46
N LEU A 7 -5.09 -3.72 -8.38
CA LEU A 7 -4.61 -2.50 -7.76
C LEU A 7 -3.76 -2.85 -6.53
N PRO A 8 -2.75 -2.03 -6.20
CA PRO A 8 -2.14 -2.07 -4.88
C PRO A 8 -3.22 -1.97 -3.79
N PRO A 9 -3.21 -2.83 -2.76
CA PRO A 9 -4.26 -2.88 -1.74
C PRO A 9 -4.52 -1.55 -1.02
N ILE A 10 -3.48 -0.73 -0.85
CA ILE A 10 -3.59 0.61 -0.27
C ILE A 10 -4.53 1.54 -1.07
N ILE A 11 -4.67 1.36 -2.39
CA ILE A 11 -5.59 2.15 -3.22
C ILE A 11 -6.82 1.37 -3.68
N ASP A 12 -6.98 0.10 -3.26
CA ASP A 12 -8.21 -0.66 -3.48
C ASP A 12 -9.22 -0.40 -2.34
N PHE A 13 -9.70 0.85 -2.26
CA PHE A 13 -10.63 1.29 -1.21
C PHE A 13 -12.10 1.19 -1.64
N GLY A 14 -12.44 0.27 -2.55
CA GLY A 14 -13.82 0.08 -3.04
C GLY A 14 -14.83 -0.15 -1.90
N SER A 15 -14.46 -0.95 -0.91
CA SER A 15 -15.30 -1.17 0.28
C SER A 15 -15.49 0.08 1.15
N VAL A 16 -14.52 0.99 1.16
CA VAL A 16 -14.61 2.27 1.88
C VAL A 16 -15.50 3.25 1.11
N LEU A 17 -15.40 3.29 -0.22
CA LEU A 17 -16.34 4.07 -1.07
C LEU A 17 -17.78 3.61 -0.85
N ASP A 18 -18.03 2.30 -0.79
CA ASP A 18 -19.36 1.76 -0.48
C ASP A 18 -19.84 2.23 0.91
N ARG A 19 -18.94 2.39 1.89
CA ARG A 19 -19.30 2.92 3.22
C ARG A 19 -19.65 4.41 3.19
N VAL A 20 -18.95 5.20 2.38
CA VAL A 20 -19.26 6.63 2.15
C VAL A 20 -20.61 6.76 1.46
N GLU A 21 -20.82 6.02 0.36
CA GLU A 21 -22.05 6.04 -0.44
C GLU A 21 -23.28 5.72 0.40
N ASN A 22 -23.21 4.73 1.29
CA ASN A 22 -24.32 4.35 2.16
C ASN A 22 -24.60 5.35 3.30
N ARG A 23 -23.80 6.40 3.44
CA ARG A 23 -23.87 7.39 4.54
C ARG A 23 -24.04 8.83 4.05
N THR A 24 -24.09 9.04 2.74
CA THR A 24 -24.40 10.34 2.15
C THR A 24 -25.68 10.21 1.34
N ASP A 25 -26.50 11.27 1.36
CA ASP A 25 -27.65 11.44 0.48
C ASP A 25 -27.36 12.52 -0.60
N ASP A 26 -26.15 13.09 -0.61
CA ASP A 26 -25.76 14.17 -1.51
C ASP A 26 -25.50 13.63 -2.93
N ALA A 27 -26.23 14.16 -3.91
CA ALA A 27 -26.15 13.71 -5.30
C ALA A 27 -24.80 14.03 -5.96
N ASP A 28 -24.15 15.13 -5.58
CA ASP A 28 -22.83 15.48 -6.09
C ASP A 28 -21.78 14.53 -5.49
N ALA A 29 -21.90 14.19 -4.20
CA ALA A 29 -21.04 13.17 -3.57
C ALA A 29 -21.15 11.80 -4.28
N HIS A 30 -22.36 11.36 -4.63
CA HIS A 30 -22.55 10.14 -5.43
C HIS A 30 -21.87 10.21 -6.79
N GLY A 31 -21.94 11.37 -7.47
CA GLY A 31 -21.23 11.60 -8.73
C GLY A 31 -19.72 11.40 -8.59
N TYR A 32 -19.10 12.01 -7.57
CA TYR A 32 -17.67 11.83 -7.32
C TYR A 32 -17.30 10.40 -6.93
N ILE A 33 -18.13 9.69 -6.17
CA ILE A 33 -17.89 8.29 -5.83
C ILE A 33 -17.82 7.43 -7.10
N ASP A 34 -18.73 7.64 -8.04
CA ASP A 34 -18.75 6.90 -9.30
C ASP A 34 -17.56 7.26 -10.20
N GLU A 35 -17.19 8.54 -10.29
CA GLU A 35 -15.98 8.98 -11.02
C GLU A 35 -14.70 8.39 -10.41
N ILE A 36 -14.60 8.31 -9.08
CA ILE A 36 -13.47 7.66 -8.41
C ILE A 36 -13.44 6.17 -8.73
N ARG A 37 -14.59 5.47 -8.73
CA ARG A 37 -14.67 4.04 -9.09
C ARG A 37 -14.18 3.81 -10.52
N GLU A 38 -14.60 4.64 -11.47
CA GLU A 38 -14.16 4.57 -12.86
C GLU A 38 -12.65 4.85 -12.97
N GLY A 39 -12.15 5.89 -12.29
CA GLY A 39 -10.73 6.19 -12.26
C GLY A 39 -9.87 5.06 -11.69
N LEU A 40 -10.37 4.32 -10.69
CA LEU A 40 -9.71 3.13 -10.16
C LEU A 40 -9.69 1.97 -11.17
N ASP A 41 -10.78 1.76 -11.90
CA ASP A 41 -10.85 0.76 -12.99
C ASP A 41 -9.86 1.09 -14.13
N GLU A 42 -9.80 2.36 -14.53
CA GLU A 42 -8.82 2.83 -15.51
C GLU A 42 -7.39 2.66 -15.02
N LEU A 43 -7.13 2.99 -13.75
CA LEU A 43 -5.82 2.82 -13.14
C LEU A 43 -5.39 1.36 -13.15
N ALA A 44 -6.31 0.44 -12.86
CA ALA A 44 -6.05 -1.01 -12.89
C ALA A 44 -5.71 -1.51 -14.31
N ALA A 45 -6.33 -0.92 -15.34
CA ALA A 45 -6.15 -1.33 -16.73
C ALA A 45 -4.87 -0.78 -17.40
N ARG A 46 -4.26 0.28 -16.85
CA ARG A 46 -3.08 0.95 -17.43
C ARG A 46 -1.76 0.35 -16.98
N ASP A 47 -0.72 0.52 -17.80
CA ASP A 47 0.66 0.21 -17.42
C ASP A 47 1.11 1.11 -16.24
N PRO A 48 1.75 0.57 -15.18
CA PRO A 48 2.27 1.32 -14.03
C PRO A 48 3.03 2.61 -14.36
N ASP A 49 3.82 2.61 -15.45
CA ASP A 49 4.67 3.74 -15.82
C ASP A 49 3.88 4.92 -16.42
N SER A 50 2.61 4.71 -16.78
CA SER A 50 1.73 5.71 -17.42
C SER A 50 0.63 6.25 -16.49
N ARG A 51 0.72 5.99 -15.19
CA ARG A 51 -0.36 6.26 -14.21
C ARG A 51 -0.32 7.63 -13.54
N GLU A 52 0.73 8.42 -13.68
CA GLU A 52 0.92 9.62 -12.85
C GLU A 52 -0.17 10.68 -13.04
N THR A 53 -0.61 10.94 -14.27
CA THR A 53 -1.74 11.86 -14.53
C THR A 53 -3.03 11.35 -13.89
N GLN A 54 -3.32 10.05 -14.01
CA GLN A 54 -4.51 9.44 -13.44
C GLN A 54 -4.52 9.51 -11.90
N ILE A 55 -3.35 9.36 -11.29
CA ILE A 55 -3.18 9.47 -9.84
C ILE A 55 -3.46 10.90 -9.37
N GLN A 56 -3.05 11.91 -10.14
CA GLN A 56 -3.37 13.31 -9.83
C GLN A 56 -4.86 13.61 -10.02
N GLU A 57 -5.49 13.04 -11.05
CA GLU A 57 -6.94 13.17 -11.26
C GLU A 57 -7.72 12.51 -10.13
N LEU A 58 -7.35 11.30 -9.71
CA LEU A 58 -7.97 10.61 -8.57
C LEU A 58 -7.83 11.42 -7.27
N GLU A 59 -6.66 12.02 -7.02
CA GLU A 59 -6.47 12.90 -5.86
C GLU A 59 -7.45 14.08 -5.89
N HIS A 60 -7.63 14.71 -7.05
CA HIS A 60 -8.56 15.81 -7.20
C HIS A 60 -10.02 15.40 -7.00
N LEU A 61 -10.40 14.20 -7.46
CA LEU A 61 -11.73 13.65 -7.24
C LEU A 61 -11.99 13.35 -5.75
N ILE A 62 -10.98 12.82 -5.04
CA ILE A 62 -11.06 12.56 -3.59
C ILE A 62 -11.21 13.88 -2.81
N ASP A 63 -10.41 14.90 -3.15
CA ASP A 63 -10.53 16.22 -2.55
C ASP A 63 -11.89 16.86 -2.86
N SER A 64 -12.43 16.61 -4.05
CA SER A 64 -13.75 17.11 -4.42
C SER A 64 -14.85 16.40 -3.65
N LEU A 65 -14.81 15.08 -3.51
CA LEU A 65 -15.74 14.29 -2.69
C LEU A 65 -15.83 14.86 -1.28
N LEU A 66 -14.70 15.21 -0.66
CA LEU A 66 -14.63 15.78 0.69
C LEU A 66 -15.37 17.12 0.85
N MET A 67 -15.65 17.84 -0.24
CA MET A 67 -16.44 19.08 -0.19
C MET A 67 -17.96 18.82 -0.08
N TYR A 68 -18.42 17.59 -0.34
CA TYR A 68 -19.84 17.23 -0.45
C TYR A 68 -20.28 16.14 0.55
N VAL A 69 -19.38 15.67 1.40
CA VAL A 69 -19.69 14.70 2.46
C VAL A 69 -19.52 15.34 3.83
N ASP A 70 -20.43 15.01 4.74
CA ASP A 70 -20.43 15.49 6.12
C ASP A 70 -20.51 14.31 7.11
N ASP A 71 -20.32 14.60 8.40
CA ASP A 71 -20.49 13.68 9.52
C ASP A 71 -19.77 12.32 9.32
N ASP A 72 -20.51 11.22 9.38
CA ASP A 72 -19.96 9.87 9.28
C ASP A 72 -19.39 9.59 7.88
N ALA A 73 -19.94 10.19 6.82
CA ALA A 73 -19.43 10.02 5.46
C ALA A 73 -18.09 10.74 5.27
N GLU A 74 -17.93 11.92 5.87
CA GLU A 74 -16.66 12.68 5.87
C GLU A 74 -15.53 11.89 6.53
N MET A 75 -15.81 11.21 7.64
CA MET A 75 -14.83 10.36 8.32
C MET A 75 -14.29 9.24 7.40
N TRP A 76 -15.17 8.54 6.68
CA TRP A 76 -14.76 7.48 5.75
C TRP A 76 -14.09 8.05 4.49
N ALA A 77 -14.51 9.21 3.99
CA ALA A 77 -13.84 9.88 2.87
C ALA A 77 -12.43 10.36 3.25
N LYS A 78 -12.21 10.82 4.48
CA LYS A 78 -10.87 11.11 5.01
C LYS A 78 -9.98 9.88 5.07
N THR A 79 -10.56 8.71 5.35
CA THR A 79 -9.83 7.43 5.28
C THR A 79 -9.30 7.19 3.87
N ILE A 80 -10.13 7.44 2.84
CA ILE A 80 -9.72 7.34 1.44
C ILE A 80 -8.57 8.33 1.13
N GLN A 81 -8.71 9.58 1.56
CA GLN A 81 -7.68 10.61 1.36
C GLN A 81 -6.34 10.22 2.01
N ASN A 82 -6.37 9.75 3.25
CA ASN A 82 -5.18 9.31 3.97
C ASN A 82 -4.52 8.10 3.31
N ARG A 83 -5.30 7.08 2.91
CA ARG A 83 -4.78 5.94 2.14
C ARG A 83 -4.08 6.39 0.87
N PHE A 84 -4.69 7.33 0.14
CA PHE A 84 -4.11 7.87 -1.08
C PHE A 84 -2.81 8.66 -0.80
N ALA A 85 -2.78 9.45 0.26
CA ALA A 85 -1.58 10.15 0.71
C ALA A 85 -0.45 9.18 1.10
N ASN A 86 -0.77 8.12 1.83
CA ASN A 86 0.16 7.05 2.22
C ASN A 86 0.69 6.31 0.97
N TYR A 87 -0.16 6.06 -0.03
CA TYR A 87 0.27 5.50 -1.31
C TYR A 87 1.26 6.43 -2.04
N ARG A 88 0.96 7.73 -2.11
CA ARG A 88 1.88 8.72 -2.70
C ARG A 88 3.20 8.79 -1.93
N HIS A 89 3.15 8.71 -0.61
CA HIS A 89 4.34 8.70 0.24
C HIS A 89 5.19 7.45 -0.02
N ALA A 90 4.60 6.25 0.01
CA ALA A 90 5.29 5.00 -0.30
C ALA A 90 5.91 5.01 -1.72
N ARG A 91 5.23 5.59 -2.71
CA ARG A 91 5.78 5.77 -4.06
C ARG A 91 6.93 6.77 -4.14
N ARG A 92 6.94 7.80 -3.29
CA ARG A 92 8.04 8.77 -3.22
C ARG A 92 9.26 8.20 -2.50
N GLU A 93 9.04 7.37 -1.49
CA GLU A 93 10.12 6.64 -0.81
C GLU A 93 10.70 5.54 -1.68
N SER A 94 9.89 4.97 -2.59
CA SER A 94 10.36 3.99 -3.55
C SER A 94 11.48 4.55 -4.44
N SER A 95 12.45 3.69 -4.77
CA SER A 95 13.47 4.02 -5.76
C SER A 95 12.79 4.36 -7.09
N ARG A 96 13.41 5.28 -7.84
CA ARG A 96 12.93 5.70 -9.17
C ARG A 96 13.05 4.58 -10.22
N THR A 97 13.91 3.61 -9.96
CA THR A 97 14.29 2.54 -10.89
C THR A 97 13.83 1.16 -10.40
N LEU A 98 13.60 0.98 -9.10
CA LEU A 98 13.06 -0.25 -8.53
C LEU A 98 11.55 -0.14 -8.30
N HIS A 99 10.81 -1.17 -8.67
CA HIS A 99 9.37 -1.26 -8.37
C HIS A 99 8.93 -2.70 -8.13
N VAL A 100 7.91 -2.87 -7.29
CA VAL A 100 7.24 -4.16 -7.09
C VAL A 100 5.98 -4.22 -7.93
N ALA A 101 5.93 -5.15 -8.87
CA ALA A 101 4.74 -5.50 -9.64
C ALA A 101 3.97 -6.65 -8.98
N ASN A 102 2.64 -6.59 -9.07
CA ASN A 102 1.72 -7.65 -8.61
C ASN A 102 1.93 -8.10 -7.14
N GLY A 103 2.38 -7.18 -6.29
CA GLY A 103 2.63 -7.43 -4.87
C GLY A 103 1.36 -7.78 -4.10
N ARG A 104 1.26 -9.02 -3.62
CA ARG A 104 0.10 -9.51 -2.86
C ARG A 104 0.52 -10.44 -1.72
N LEU A 105 -0.21 -10.39 -0.61
CA LEU A 105 -0.08 -11.39 0.45
C LEU A 105 -0.86 -12.65 0.04
N GLU A 106 -0.25 -13.81 0.19
CA GLU A 106 -0.89 -15.10 0.02
C GLU A 106 -0.81 -15.93 1.31
N ARG A 107 -1.86 -16.71 1.55
CA ARG A 107 -1.93 -17.72 2.62
C ARG A 107 -2.54 -18.97 1.99
N ASP A 108 -1.88 -20.11 2.18
CA ASP A 108 -2.31 -21.40 1.63
C ASP A 108 -2.54 -21.39 0.09
N GLY A 109 -1.80 -20.54 -0.64
CA GLY A 109 -1.88 -20.41 -2.09
C GLY A 109 -3.05 -19.55 -2.61
N GLU A 110 -3.76 -18.87 -1.70
CA GLU A 110 -4.82 -17.91 -2.03
C GLU A 110 -4.45 -16.51 -1.52
N THR A 111 -5.03 -15.45 -2.11
CA THR A 111 -4.84 -14.08 -1.61
C THR A 111 -5.27 -14.00 -0.14
N ALA A 112 -4.34 -13.61 0.73
CA ALA A 112 -4.60 -13.49 2.15
C ALA A 112 -5.51 -12.29 2.42
N ASP A 113 -6.51 -12.52 3.28
CA ASP A 113 -7.30 -11.44 3.87
C ASP A 113 -6.46 -10.70 4.92
N VAL A 114 -6.23 -9.41 4.70
CA VAL A 114 -5.43 -8.55 5.58
C VAL A 114 -6.07 -8.37 6.95
N GLU A 115 -7.40 -8.52 7.06
CA GLU A 115 -8.09 -8.43 8.35
C GLU A 115 -7.89 -9.70 9.21
N THR A 116 -7.40 -10.80 8.60
CA THR A 116 -7.17 -12.07 9.29
C THR A 116 -5.71 -12.20 9.74
N THR A 117 -5.47 -11.97 11.03
CA THR A 117 -4.18 -12.11 11.71
C THR A 117 -3.51 -13.48 11.48
N GLY A 118 -2.19 -13.48 11.30
CA GLY A 118 -1.39 -14.69 11.16
C GLY A 118 -0.31 -14.60 10.10
N GLU A 119 0.39 -15.70 9.89
CA GLU A 119 1.44 -15.81 8.87
C GLU A 119 0.85 -15.69 7.45
N ALA A 120 1.61 -15.03 6.58
CA ALA A 120 1.34 -14.92 5.14
C ALA A 120 2.66 -14.73 4.40
N THR A 121 2.66 -14.95 3.09
CA THR A 121 3.82 -14.72 2.24
C THR A 121 3.51 -13.59 1.27
N LEU A 122 4.31 -12.54 1.27
CA LEU A 122 4.29 -11.51 0.24
C LEU A 122 4.90 -12.09 -1.03
N HIS A 123 4.07 -12.24 -2.06
CA HIS A 123 4.46 -12.57 -3.42
C HIS A 123 4.46 -11.33 -4.32
N GLY A 124 5.35 -11.29 -5.28
CA GLY A 124 5.37 -10.24 -6.30
C GLY A 124 6.56 -10.39 -7.23
N GLN A 125 6.80 -9.38 -8.05
CA GLN A 125 7.99 -9.30 -8.88
C GLN A 125 8.69 -7.96 -8.65
N LEU A 126 9.91 -8.00 -8.15
CA LEU A 126 10.78 -6.84 -8.13
C LEU A 126 11.37 -6.65 -9.53
N ILE A 127 11.29 -5.43 -10.03
CA ILE A 127 11.80 -5.06 -11.35
C ILE A 127 12.77 -3.90 -11.18
N ASN A 128 13.98 -4.05 -11.72
CA ASN A 128 14.98 -3.00 -11.79
C ASN A 128 15.07 -2.44 -13.22
N ASN A 129 14.54 -1.24 -13.44
CA ASN A 129 14.64 -0.52 -14.71
C ASN A 129 15.89 0.38 -14.80
N GLY A 130 16.75 0.36 -13.77
CA GLY A 130 17.96 1.15 -13.68
C GLY A 130 19.25 0.35 -13.90
N GLU A 131 20.33 0.91 -13.36
CA GLU A 131 21.61 0.22 -13.26
C GLU A 131 21.59 -0.81 -12.12
N ARG A 132 22.67 -1.60 -12.03
CA ARG A 132 22.86 -2.53 -10.91
C ARG A 132 22.82 -1.76 -9.58
N SER A 133 22.02 -2.24 -8.63
CA SER A 133 21.89 -1.66 -7.29
C SER A 133 21.58 -2.74 -6.25
N ASP A 134 21.82 -2.40 -4.99
CA ASP A 134 21.21 -3.12 -3.88
C ASP A 134 19.75 -2.71 -3.74
N ALA A 135 18.90 -3.65 -3.38
CA ALA A 135 17.47 -3.46 -3.21
C ALA A 135 17.01 -3.97 -1.85
N MET A 136 16.00 -3.30 -1.30
CA MET A 136 15.28 -3.71 -0.10
C MET A 136 13.78 -3.55 -0.33
N ILE A 137 12.97 -4.48 0.20
CA ILE A 137 11.52 -4.39 0.16
C ILE A 137 11.01 -3.94 1.53
N SER A 138 10.20 -2.89 1.55
CA SER A 138 9.50 -2.41 2.74
C SER A 138 8.00 -2.72 2.61
N LEU A 139 7.44 -3.42 3.60
CA LEU A 139 6.01 -3.69 3.73
C LEU A 139 5.50 -3.02 5.02
N ALA A 140 4.53 -2.12 4.91
CA ALA A 140 3.90 -1.46 6.05
C ALA A 140 2.41 -1.83 6.15
N PHE A 141 1.94 -2.18 7.34
CA PHE A 141 0.54 -2.46 7.65
C PHE A 141 -0.08 -1.27 8.38
N TYR A 142 -1.34 -0.98 8.04
CA TYR A 142 -2.10 0.14 8.59
C TYR A 142 -3.43 -0.33 9.13
N ASP A 143 -3.91 0.33 10.18
CA ASP A 143 -5.25 0.10 10.72
C ASP A 143 -6.35 0.82 9.90
N GLU A 144 -7.61 0.66 10.31
CA GLU A 144 -8.76 1.30 9.66
C GLU A 144 -8.74 2.83 9.75
N TYR A 145 -7.91 3.39 10.64
CA TYR A 145 -7.72 4.84 10.86
C TYR A 145 -6.42 5.36 10.24
N ASP A 146 -5.82 4.60 9.33
CA ASP A 146 -4.62 4.94 8.57
C ASP A 146 -3.34 5.10 9.38
N ARG A 147 -3.31 4.57 10.60
CA ARG A 147 -2.11 4.57 11.43
C ARG A 147 -1.28 3.35 11.08
N ALA A 148 0.01 3.56 10.82
CA ALA A 148 0.95 2.46 10.66
C ALA A 148 1.04 1.69 11.99
N ILE A 149 0.73 0.39 11.95
CA ILE A 149 0.73 -0.49 13.12
C ILE A 149 1.91 -1.47 13.10
N TRP A 150 2.45 -1.76 11.92
CA TRP A 150 3.60 -2.65 11.76
C TRP A 150 4.36 -2.37 10.47
N LYS A 151 5.67 -2.59 10.47
CA LYS A 151 6.52 -2.47 9.28
C LYS A 151 7.54 -3.61 9.26
N VAL A 152 7.73 -4.20 8.09
CA VAL A 152 8.70 -5.27 7.82
C VAL A 152 9.58 -4.83 6.67
N GLU A 153 10.88 -5.02 6.81
CA GLU A 153 11.87 -4.77 5.75
C GLU A 153 12.60 -6.06 5.43
N SER A 154 12.82 -6.33 4.13
CA SER A 154 13.65 -7.45 3.71
C SER A 154 15.11 -7.17 4.03
N ARG A 155 15.95 -8.22 3.98
CA ARG A 155 17.39 -8.00 3.85
C ARG A 155 17.70 -7.35 2.51
N GLU A 156 18.85 -6.69 2.44
CA GLU A 156 19.40 -6.14 1.21
C GLU A 156 19.81 -7.27 0.26
N PHE A 157 19.59 -7.07 -1.04
CA PHE A 157 20.06 -7.99 -2.06
C PHE A 157 20.36 -7.28 -3.37
N GLU A 158 21.40 -7.72 -4.08
CA GLU A 158 21.79 -7.13 -5.37
C GLU A 158 20.76 -7.50 -6.45
N VAL A 159 20.38 -6.52 -7.27
CA VAL A 159 19.59 -6.70 -8.49
C VAL A 159 20.30 -6.11 -9.70
N GLY A 160 20.37 -6.89 -10.77
CA GLY A 160 21.00 -6.48 -12.02
C GLY A 160 20.15 -5.51 -12.84
N PRO A 161 20.75 -4.84 -13.84
CA PRO A 161 20.01 -3.98 -14.77
C PRO A 161 18.97 -4.78 -15.56
N GLY A 162 17.73 -4.30 -15.60
CA GLY A 162 16.62 -4.98 -16.29
C GLY A 162 16.17 -6.28 -15.62
N GLU A 163 16.71 -6.62 -14.43
CA GLU A 163 16.37 -7.85 -13.74
C GLU A 163 14.92 -7.82 -13.27
N LYS A 164 14.23 -8.94 -13.47
CA LYS A 164 12.92 -9.23 -12.90
C LYS A 164 13.09 -10.41 -11.95
N ARG A 165 13.00 -10.13 -10.65
CA ARG A 165 13.19 -11.12 -9.59
C ARG A 165 11.86 -11.40 -8.92
N ASP A 166 11.52 -12.68 -8.81
CA ASP A 166 10.35 -13.09 -8.04
C ASP A 166 10.62 -12.82 -6.55
N LEU A 167 9.65 -12.20 -5.89
CA LEU A 167 9.69 -11.88 -4.47
C LEU A 167 8.84 -12.88 -3.70
N GLU A 168 9.44 -13.45 -2.65
CA GLU A 168 8.75 -14.25 -1.64
C GLU A 168 9.28 -13.81 -0.28
N LEU A 169 8.45 -13.14 0.52
CA LEU A 169 8.81 -12.68 1.86
C LEU A 169 7.77 -13.16 2.86
N ASN A 170 8.17 -14.02 3.79
CA ASN A 170 7.30 -14.46 4.87
C ASN A 170 7.12 -13.32 5.87
N VAL A 171 5.87 -13.02 6.20
CA VAL A 171 5.48 -11.92 7.08
C VAL A 171 4.36 -12.36 8.01
N TYR A 172 4.17 -11.60 9.08
CA TYR A 172 3.04 -11.74 9.97
C TYR A 172 2.08 -10.57 9.77
N ILE A 173 0.82 -10.86 9.47
CA ILE A 173 -0.25 -9.86 9.40
C ILE A 173 -0.68 -9.55 10.84
N PRO A 174 -0.47 -8.32 11.35
CA PRO A 174 -0.79 -7.98 12.73
C PRO A 174 -2.31 -7.89 12.94
N GLU A 175 -2.75 -8.04 14.20
CA GLU A 175 -4.14 -7.77 14.58
C GLU A 175 -4.50 -6.30 14.34
N GLY A 176 -5.69 -6.07 13.79
CA GLY A 176 -6.19 -4.73 13.47
C GLY A 176 -5.67 -4.14 12.16
N ALA A 177 -4.95 -4.91 11.33
CA ALA A 177 -4.60 -4.48 9.98
C ALA A 177 -5.84 -4.38 9.09
N SER A 178 -5.91 -3.32 8.30
CA SER A 178 -6.99 -3.09 7.32
C SER A 178 -6.48 -2.89 5.90
N TYR A 179 -5.19 -2.57 5.73
CA TYR A 179 -4.51 -2.55 4.44
C TYR A 179 -2.98 -2.55 4.64
N TYR A 180 -2.24 -2.68 3.54
CA TYR A 180 -0.80 -2.60 3.55
C TYR A 180 -0.25 -1.87 2.32
N ALA A 181 0.98 -1.38 2.43
CA ALA A 181 1.75 -0.74 1.37
C ALA A 181 3.08 -1.46 1.16
N ILE A 182 3.49 -1.60 -0.10
CA ILE A 182 4.79 -2.18 -0.48
C ILE A 182 5.60 -1.09 -1.19
N ALA A 183 6.87 -0.96 -0.82
CA ALA A 183 7.85 -0.11 -1.48
C ALA A 183 9.12 -0.91 -1.78
N ALA A 184 9.74 -0.63 -2.93
CA ALA A 184 11.09 -1.10 -3.24
C ALA A 184 12.06 0.08 -3.06
N LEU A 185 13.08 -0.12 -2.23
CA LEU A 185 14.01 0.92 -1.82
C LEU A 185 15.41 0.55 -2.30
N GLU A 186 16.19 1.56 -2.70
CA GLU A 186 17.64 1.42 -2.69
C GLU A 186 18.08 1.72 -1.24
N PRO A 187 18.77 0.79 -0.56
CA PRO A 187 19.34 1.09 0.74
C PRO A 187 20.38 2.20 0.53
N ALA A 188 20.10 3.39 1.05
CA ALA A 188 21.05 4.48 1.02
C ALA A 188 22.12 4.27 2.10
N ASP A 189 23.38 4.44 1.71
CA ASP A 189 24.56 4.78 2.53
C ASP A 189 24.16 5.44 3.88
N PRO A 190 24.78 5.11 5.04
CA PRO A 190 24.23 4.99 6.41
C PRO A 190 23.70 6.27 7.10
N ALA A 191 23.04 7.16 6.37
CA ALA A 191 22.46 8.40 6.83
C ALA A 191 20.92 8.38 6.92
N THR A 192 20.27 7.24 6.67
CA THR A 192 18.81 7.07 6.79
C THR A 192 18.42 5.95 7.75
N VAL A 193 19.03 5.95 8.93
CA VAL A 193 18.26 5.59 10.13
C VAL A 193 17.48 6.85 10.48
N ALA A 194 16.20 6.91 10.10
CA ALA A 194 15.34 7.97 10.60
C ALA A 194 15.31 7.85 12.13
N ASP A 195 15.97 8.78 12.81
CA ASP A 195 16.00 8.96 14.27
C ASP A 195 14.60 9.21 14.89
N GLU A 196 13.51 9.10 14.09
CA GLU A 196 12.14 9.46 14.48
C GLU A 196 11.07 8.49 13.97
N ALA A 197 11.38 7.21 13.72
CA ALA A 197 10.33 6.20 13.83
C ALA A 197 10.06 5.96 15.33
N PRO A 198 8.83 6.12 15.86
CA PRO A 198 8.56 5.79 17.25
C PRO A 198 8.84 4.30 17.46
N THR A 199 9.97 4.00 18.10
CA THR A 199 10.21 2.67 18.65
C THR A 199 9.17 2.49 19.76
N PRO A 200 8.31 1.45 19.71
CA PRO A 200 7.39 1.16 20.78
C PRO A 200 8.14 1.07 22.12
N GLY A 201 7.52 1.66 23.14
CA GLY A 201 8.10 1.85 24.46
C GLY A 201 8.70 0.58 25.05
N LYS A 202 9.77 0.79 25.83
CA LYS A 202 10.56 -0.18 26.59
C LYS A 202 9.80 -1.01 27.63
N ASP A 203 8.49 -1.12 27.54
CA ASP A 203 7.65 -1.84 28.50
C ASP A 203 6.89 -2.97 27.79
N ASN A 204 7.62 -3.91 27.19
CA ASN A 204 7.29 -5.33 27.14
C ASN A 204 8.48 -6.10 26.56
N VAL A 205 9.23 -6.72 27.45
CA VAL A 205 10.33 -7.63 27.13
C VAL A 205 9.77 -8.84 26.38
N GLY A 206 10.20 -9.01 25.14
CA GLY A 206 9.96 -10.15 24.28
C GLY A 206 10.67 -9.90 22.96
N GLU A 207 11.99 -10.09 22.96
CA GLU A 207 12.82 -10.06 21.76
C GLU A 207 12.23 -10.99 20.68
N ASP A 208 11.81 -10.43 19.55
CA ASP A 208 11.89 -11.13 18.26
C ASP A 208 11.84 -10.12 17.10
N THR A 209 12.97 -9.45 16.84
CA THR A 209 13.22 -8.90 15.50
C THR A 209 13.54 -10.09 14.60
N SER A 210 12.51 -10.70 14.01
CA SER A 210 12.69 -11.86 13.14
C SER A 210 13.32 -11.43 11.81
N TYR A 211 14.64 -11.63 11.69
CA TYR A 211 15.35 -11.61 10.41
C TYR A 211 14.94 -12.84 9.60
N VAL A 212 14.12 -12.68 8.57
CA VAL A 212 13.74 -13.82 7.71
C VAL A 212 14.86 -14.09 6.68
N ASP A 213 15.32 -15.33 6.61
CA ASP A 213 16.29 -15.83 5.62
C ASP A 213 15.59 -16.27 4.32
N PHE A 214 16.22 -16.01 3.17
CA PHE A 214 15.80 -16.55 1.87
C PHE A 214 16.15 -18.04 1.77
N SER A 215 15.24 -18.86 1.23
CA SER A 215 15.49 -20.26 0.84
C SER A 215 15.62 -20.38 -0.67
#